data_AF-A0A7C5C3B5-F1
#
_entry.id   AF-A0A7C5C3B5-F1
#
_cell.length_a   1.000
_cell.length_b   1.000
_cell.length_c   1.000
_cell.angle_alpha   90.00
_cell.angle_beta   90.00
_cell.angle_gamma   90.00
#
_symmetry.space_group_name_H-M   'P 1'
#
loop_
_entity.id
_entity.type
_entity.pdbx_description
1 polymer ?
#
loop_
_entity_poly.entity_id
_entity_poly.type
_entity_poly.pdbx_seq_one_letter_code
_entity_poly.pdbx_strand_id
1 'polypeptide(L)'
;MPLTKNKKKIKIKTMRKKLFVLSLYLFFFMIFSQAKAQDIETILCNFVDWVKNILLIIGILAVIFAGYRIMTAGGEPSKLEEAKKLLIVVILGLALIYTFAAFITQLGLENPCENVED
;
A
#
# COMPACT_ATOMS: atom_id res chain seq x y z
N MET A 1 -6.07 23.57 -43.80
CA MET A 1 -6.15 22.10 -43.58
C MET A 1 -5.63 21.76 -42.17
N PRO A 2 -6.49 21.50 -41.15
CA PRO A 2 -6.04 21.39 -39.74
C PRO A 2 -6.29 19.99 -39.14
N LEU A 3 -5.38 19.03 -39.34
CA LEU A 3 -5.48 17.67 -38.73
C LEU A 3 -4.21 17.21 -37.98
N THR A 4 -3.34 18.11 -37.52
CA THR A 4 -2.07 17.73 -36.87
C THR A 4 -2.06 17.83 -35.34
N LYS A 5 -2.96 18.59 -34.71
CA LYS A 5 -2.97 18.78 -33.25
C LYS A 5 -3.44 17.54 -32.46
N ASN A 6 -4.34 16.72 -33.02
CA ASN A 6 -4.99 15.65 -32.27
C ASN A 6 -4.08 14.43 -32.03
N LYS A 7 -3.30 13.99 -33.05
CA LYS A 7 -2.37 12.86 -32.90
C LYS A 7 -1.28 13.10 -31.83
N LYS A 8 -0.83 14.35 -31.65
CA LYS A 8 0.23 14.71 -30.67
C LYS A 8 -0.25 14.56 -29.21
N LYS A 9 -1.49 14.97 -28.91
CA LYS A 9 -2.10 14.79 -27.58
C LYS A 9 -2.32 13.31 -27.24
N ILE A 10 -2.76 12.51 -28.21
CA ILE A 10 -2.98 11.07 -28.02
C ILE A 10 -1.66 10.34 -27.73
N LYS A 11 -0.59 10.66 -28.46
CA LYS A 11 0.75 10.05 -28.27
C LYS A 11 1.34 10.36 -26.89
N ILE A 12 1.16 11.59 -26.38
CA ILE A 12 1.61 12.00 -25.04
C ILE A 12 0.81 11.29 -23.93
N LYS A 13 -0.50 11.13 -24.08
CA LYS A 13 -1.35 10.42 -23.10
C LYS A 13 -0.98 8.94 -22.98
N THR A 14 -0.66 8.29 -24.10
CA THR A 14 -0.20 6.88 -24.12
C THR A 14 1.20 6.72 -23.51
N MET A 15 2.12 7.67 -23.74
CA MET A 15 3.47 7.66 -23.15
C MET A 15 3.43 7.83 -21.62
N ARG A 16 2.58 8.74 -21.10
CA ARG A 16 2.45 8.95 -19.65
C ARG A 16 1.82 7.75 -18.92
N LYS A 17 0.89 7.05 -19.57
CA LYS A 17 0.28 5.82 -19.01
C LYS A 17 1.30 4.67 -18.94
N LYS A 18 2.12 4.49 -19.98
CA LYS A 18 3.21 3.48 -19.97
C LYS A 18 4.27 3.79 -18.92
N LEU A 19 4.61 5.07 -18.74
CA LEU A 19 5.56 5.50 -17.71
C LEU A 19 5.03 5.22 -16.29
N PHE A 20 3.74 5.45 -16.06
CA PHE A 20 3.10 5.16 -14.77
C PHE A 20 3.05 3.65 -14.48
N VAL A 21 2.72 2.84 -15.49
CA VAL A 21 2.71 1.37 -15.36
C VAL A 21 4.13 0.82 -15.13
N LEU A 22 5.14 1.37 -15.80
CA LEU A 22 6.55 1.00 -15.58
C LEU A 22 7.02 1.36 -14.17
N SER A 23 6.64 2.54 -13.67
CA SER A 23 6.91 2.94 -12.28
C SER A 23 6.23 2.03 -11.27
N LEU A 24 5.00 1.58 -11.54
CA LEU A 24 4.29 0.63 -10.69
C LEU A 24 4.98 -0.74 -10.67
N TYR A 25 5.50 -1.17 -11.83
CA TYR A 25 6.20 -2.45 -11.98
C TYR A 25 7.58 -2.44 -11.31
N LEU A 26 8.33 -1.33 -11.42
CA LEU A 26 9.61 -1.16 -10.75
C LEU A 26 9.44 -1.09 -9.23
N PHE A 27 8.41 -0.41 -8.75
CA PHE A 27 8.08 -0.37 -7.33
C PHE A 27 7.68 -1.75 -6.80
N PHE A 28 6.92 -2.52 -7.58
CA PHE A 28 6.56 -3.90 -7.26
C PHE A 28 7.78 -4.84 -7.22
N PHE A 29 8.70 -4.70 -8.19
CA PHE A 29 9.95 -5.48 -8.22
C PHE A 29 10.86 -5.18 -7.02
N MET A 30 10.92 -3.92 -6.58
CA MET A 30 11.69 -3.52 -5.40
C MET A 30 11.18 -4.17 -4.12
N ILE A 31 9.86 -4.34 -3.97
CA ILE A 31 9.24 -5.04 -2.82
C ILE A 31 9.58 -6.54 -2.82
N PHE A 32 9.74 -7.16 -3.99
CA PHE A 32 10.03 -8.58 -4.13
C PHE A 32 11.53 -8.93 -4.02
N SER A 33 12.42 -7.93 -4.06
CA SER A 33 13.87 -8.16 -4.19
C SER A 33 14.58 -8.71 -2.93
N GLN A 34 13.87 -9.01 -1.85
CA GLN A 34 14.47 -9.52 -0.62
C GLN A 34 14.52 -11.06 -0.63
N ALA A 35 15.60 -11.60 -1.20
CA ALA A 35 15.97 -13.01 -1.07
C ALA A 35 17.37 -13.10 -0.45
N LYS A 36 17.45 -13.10 0.89
CA LYS A 36 18.64 -13.57 1.62
C LYS A 36 18.49 -15.06 1.91
N ALA A 37 19.56 -15.82 1.69
CA ALA A 37 19.61 -17.25 1.97
C ALA A 37 19.88 -17.47 3.46
N GLN A 38 18.96 -18.11 4.20
CA GLN A 38 19.21 -18.61 5.56
C GLN A 38 18.04 -19.45 6.09
N ASP A 39 18.27 -20.02 7.28
CA ASP A 39 17.53 -21.03 8.04
C ASP A 39 15.99 -20.95 8.01
N ILE A 40 15.31 -22.04 8.41
CA ILE A 40 13.84 -22.14 8.39
C ILE A 40 13.17 -20.97 9.12
N GLU A 41 13.79 -20.48 10.20
CA GLU A 41 13.33 -19.32 10.97
C GLU A 41 13.38 -18.04 10.14
N THR A 42 14.49 -17.79 9.44
CA THR A 42 14.66 -16.63 8.55
C THR A 42 13.67 -16.65 7.39
N ILE A 43 13.37 -17.82 6.82
CA ILE A 43 12.37 -17.95 5.75
C ILE A 43 11.00 -17.53 6.26
N LEU A 44 10.63 -17.98 7.46
CA LEU A 44 9.33 -17.66 8.06
C LEU A 44 9.23 -16.16 8.38
N CYS A 45 10.28 -15.57 8.93
CA CYS A 45 10.32 -14.16 9.27
C CYS A 45 10.29 -13.26 8.02
N ASN A 46 11.07 -13.59 6.99
CA ASN A 46 11.04 -12.85 5.72
C ASN A 46 9.66 -12.91 5.05
N PHE A 47 8.94 -14.03 5.20
CA PHE A 47 7.56 -14.14 4.72
C PHE A 47 6.60 -13.22 5.50
N VAL A 48 6.72 -13.17 6.83
CA VAL A 48 5.91 -12.28 7.67
C VAL A 48 6.16 -10.82 7.32
N ASP A 49 7.42 -10.41 7.15
CA ASP A 49 7.77 -9.04 6.78
C ASP A 49 7.29 -8.68 5.37
N TRP A 50 7.36 -9.62 4.44
CA TRP A 50 6.80 -9.42 3.11
C TRP A 50 5.28 -9.17 3.17
N VAL A 51 4.54 -9.98 3.94
CA VAL A 51 3.09 -9.79 4.14
C VAL A 51 2.80 -8.45 4.82
N LYS A 52 3.56 -8.08 5.87
CA LYS A 52 3.41 -6.80 6.58
C LYS A 52 3.62 -5.60 5.65
N ASN A 53 4.67 -5.63 4.83
CA ASN A 53 4.95 -4.57 3.86
C ASN A 53 3.82 -4.43 2.83
N ILE A 54 3.28 -5.54 2.33
CA ILE A 54 2.12 -5.51 1.43
C ILE A 54 0.89 -4.92 2.12
N LEU A 55 0.62 -5.32 3.37
CA LEU A 55 -0.51 -4.80 4.15
C LEU A 55 -0.41 -3.28 4.36
N LEU A 56 0.78 -2.77 4.67
CA LEU A 56 1.02 -1.33 4.85
C LEU A 56 0.74 -0.56 3.56
N ILE A 57 1.24 -1.05 2.43
CA ILE A 57 1.02 -0.41 1.12
C ILE A 57 -0.47 -0.41 0.77
N ILE A 58 -1.16 -1.53 0.95
CA ILE A 58 -2.61 -1.63 0.74
C ILE A 58 -3.36 -0.66 1.66
N GLY A 59 -2.95 -0.56 2.92
CA GLY A 59 -3.53 0.38 3.87
C GLY A 59 -3.43 1.83 3.39
N ILE A 60 -2.25 2.26 2.93
CA ILE A 60 -2.04 3.61 2.38
C ILE A 60 -2.95 3.85 1.17
N LEU A 61 -3.03 2.89 0.24
CA LEU A 61 -3.90 2.99 -0.94
C LEU A 61 -5.38 3.08 -0.54
N ALA A 62 -5.81 2.32 0.47
CA ALA A 62 -7.17 2.35 0.99
C ALA A 62 -7.50 3.69 1.64
N VAL A 63 -6.56 4.32 2.38
CA VAL A 63 -6.73 5.68 2.91
C VAL A 63 -6.90 6.70 1.79
N ILE A 64 -6.07 6.64 0.75
CA ILE A 64 -6.16 7.53 -0.41
C ILE A 64 -7.52 7.34 -1.12
N PHE A 65 -7.95 6.09 -1.30
CA PHE A 65 -9.25 5.77 -1.91
C PHE A 65 -10.42 6.28 -1.08
N ALA A 66 -10.37 6.13 0.25
CA ALA A 66 -11.37 6.66 1.17
C ALA A 66 -11.45 8.19 1.08
N GLY A 67 -10.29 8.86 1.09
CA GLY A 67 -10.18 10.31 0.94
C GLY A 67 -10.77 10.80 -0.39
N TYR A 68 -10.47 10.10 -1.49
CA TYR A 68 -11.07 10.39 -2.79
C TYR A 68 -12.60 10.26 -2.76
N ARG A 69 -13.13 9.18 -2.16
CA ARG A 69 -14.57 8.95 -2.05
C ARG A 69 -15.27 10.06 -1.25
N ILE A 70 -14.64 10.54 -0.17
CA ILE A 70 -15.12 11.69 0.61
C ILE A 70 -15.19 12.95 -0.26
N MET A 71 -14.13 13.25 -1.03
CA MET A 71 -14.08 14.43 -1.90
C MET A 71 -15.11 14.37 -3.03
N THR A 72 -15.39 13.18 -3.56
CA THR A 72 -16.36 12.98 -4.66
C THR A 72 -17.82 12.82 -4.21
N ALA A 73 -18.10 12.76 -2.91
CA ALA A 73 -19.45 12.53 -2.40
C ALA A 73 -20.44 13.68 -2.71
N GLY A 74 -19.95 14.86 -3.10
CA GLY A 74 -20.78 15.95 -3.64
C GLY A 74 -21.85 16.49 -2.68
N GLY A 75 -21.70 16.25 -1.37
CA GLY A 75 -22.68 16.64 -0.35
C GLY A 75 -23.82 15.63 -0.12
N GLU A 76 -23.81 14.49 -0.80
CA GLU A 76 -24.81 13.44 -0.57
C GLU A 76 -24.48 12.67 0.72
N PRO A 77 -25.37 12.70 1.74
CA PRO A 77 -25.03 12.26 3.09
C PRO A 77 -24.74 10.77 3.18
N SER A 78 -25.39 9.91 2.38
CA SER A 78 -25.17 8.45 2.44
C SER A 78 -23.77 8.09 1.96
N LYS A 79 -23.35 8.63 0.81
CA LYS A 79 -21.98 8.42 0.29
C LYS A 79 -20.90 8.96 1.21
N LEU A 80 -21.14 10.09 1.86
CA LEU A 80 -20.19 10.67 2.81
C LEU A 80 -20.03 9.79 4.05
N GLU A 81 -21.12 9.28 4.59
CA GLU A 81 -21.09 8.40 5.77
C GLU A 81 -20.40 7.07 5.45
N GLU A 82 -20.68 6.48 4.29
CA GLU A 82 -20.04 5.26 3.82
C GLU A 82 -18.53 5.42 3.65
N ALA A 83 -18.08 6.54 3.07
CA ALA A 83 -16.66 6.83 2.90
C ALA A 83 -15.93 7.07 4.24
N LYS A 84 -16.60 7.71 5.21
CA LYS A 84 -16.08 7.88 6.57
C LYS A 84 -15.95 6.55 7.31
N LYS A 85 -16.96 5.66 7.20
CA LYS A 85 -16.90 4.31 7.77
C LYS A 85 -15.70 3.54 7.21
N LEU A 86 -15.52 3.58 5.89
CA LEU A 86 -14.37 2.95 5.25
C LEU A 86 -13.04 3.51 5.77
N LEU A 87 -12.93 4.83 5.90
CA LEU A 87 -11.74 5.48 6.44
C LEU A 87 -11.44 5.07 7.89
N ILE A 88 -12.46 5.02 8.75
CA ILE A 88 -12.32 4.59 10.15
C ILE A 88 -11.86 3.13 10.22
N VAL A 89 -12.45 2.24 9.42
CA VAL A 89 -12.06 0.82 9.40
C VAL A 89 -10.59 0.66 8.99
N VAL A 90 -10.15 1.40 7.98
CA VAL A 90 -8.75 1.36 7.52
C VAL A 90 -7.79 1.88 8.59
N ILE A 91 -8.13 3.00 9.25
CA ILE A 91 -7.32 3.56 10.33
C ILE A 91 -7.25 2.60 11.51
N LEU A 92 -8.37 1.99 11.91
CA LEU A 92 -8.39 1.01 12.99
C LEU A 92 -7.56 -0.22 12.66
N GLY A 93 -7.62 -0.71 11.41
CA GLY A 93 -6.79 -1.83 10.95
C GLY A 93 -5.29 -1.53 11.03
N LEU A 94 -4.88 -0.35 10.56
CA LEU A 94 -3.49 0.09 10.67
C LEU A 94 -3.06 0.30 12.12
N ALA A 95 -3.88 0.98 12.93
CA ALA A 95 -3.62 1.20 14.34
C ALA A 95 -3.46 -0.13 15.09
N LEU A 96 -4.28 -1.13 14.79
CA LEU A 96 -4.22 -2.45 15.42
C LEU A 96 -2.89 -3.15 15.16
N ILE A 97 -2.34 -3.05 13.94
CA ILE A 97 -1.04 -3.64 13.61
C ILE A 97 0.07 -3.02 14.48
N TYR A 98 0.08 -1.70 14.62
CA TYR A 98 1.07 -0.99 15.42
C TYR A 98 0.90 -1.24 16.92
N THR A 99 -0.33 -1.21 17.43
CA THR A 99 -0.59 -1.43 18.86
C THR A 99 -0.28 -2.85 19.26
N PHE A 100 -0.59 -3.84 18.42
CA PHE A 100 -0.27 -5.23 18.70
C PHE A 100 1.24 -5.47 18.75
N ALA A 101 1.99 -4.90 17.78
CA ALA A 101 3.45 -4.97 17.80
C ALA A 101 4.04 -4.34 19.09
N ALA A 102 3.58 -3.14 19.47
CA ALA A 102 4.03 -2.47 20.69
C ALA A 102 3.61 -3.20 21.98
N PHE A 103 2.47 -3.90 21.96
CA PHE A 103 1.99 -4.65 23.11
C PHE A 103 2.80 -5.93 23.34
N ILE A 104 3.19 -6.62 22.27
CA ILE A 104 4.03 -7.83 22.36
C ILE A 104 5.39 -7.49 22.98
N THR A 105 6.01 -6.39 22.55
CA THR A 105 7.32 -5.97 23.08
C THR A 105 7.25 -5.56 24.56
N GLN A 106 6.14 -4.96 25.02
CA GLN A 106 5.95 -4.68 26.44
C GLN A 106 5.77 -5.93 27.32
N LEU A 107 5.29 -7.04 26.75
CA LEU A 107 5.09 -8.29 27.49
C LEU A 107 6.37 -9.15 27.58
N GLY A 108 7.49 -8.72 26.99
CA GLY A 108 8.73 -9.49 26.98
C GLY A 108 8.64 -10.79 26.18
N LEU A 109 7.65 -10.91 25.31
CA LEU A 109 7.60 -11.96 24.29
C LEU A 109 8.62 -11.55 23.22
N GLU A 110 9.83 -12.10 23.31
CA GLU A 110 10.84 -11.86 22.29
C GLU A 110 10.31 -12.36 20.94
N ASN A 111 10.10 -11.43 20.01
CA ASN A 111 9.67 -11.77 18.67
C ASN A 111 10.87 -12.35 17.92
N PRO A 112 10.87 -13.65 17.58
CA PRO A 112 12.02 -14.27 16.92
C PRO A 112 12.28 -13.69 15.53
N CYS A 113 11.40 -12.85 15.00
CA CYS A 113 11.51 -12.22 13.68
C CYS A 113 11.93 -10.75 13.70
N GLU A 114 11.93 -10.06 14.84
CA GLU A 114 12.34 -8.64 14.90
C GLU A 114 13.86 -8.48 14.90
N ASN A 115 14.60 -9.52 15.27
CA ASN A 115 16.06 -9.51 15.46
C ASN A 115 16.83 -10.20 14.31
N VAL A 116 16.16 -10.56 13.21
CA VAL A 116 16.72 -11.37 12.09
C VAL A 116 17.05 -10.50 10.87
N GLU A 117 17.01 -9.17 11.00
CA GLU A 117 17.31 -8.23 9.90
C GLU A 117 18.82 -7.99 9.66
N ASP A 118 19.71 -8.71 10.33
CA ASP A 118 21.17 -8.62 10.12
C ASP A 118 21.62 -9.23 8.76
#